data_AF-A0A7S1P747-F1
#
_entry.id   AF-A0A7S1P747-F1
#
_cell.length_a   1.000
_cell.length_b   1.000
_cell.length_c   1.000
_cell.angle_alpha   90.00
_cell.angle_beta   90.00
_cell.angle_gamma   90.00
#
_symmetry.space_group_name_H-M   'P 1'
#
loop_
_entity.id
_entity.type
_entity.pdbx_description
1 polymer ?
#
loop_
_entity_poly.entity_id
_entity_poly.type
_entity_poly.pdbx_seq_one_letter_code
_entity_poly.pdbx_strand_id
1 'polypeptide(L)'
;EYFTTHGQTPILFDRDGNATLEMRKKPDIAAADGTHTTFFKEFEDNFDFFNFFGTSAAAPHVAAVISLLNEWQPGIKPQEIRDVLFKTAIDMEDYIDLSQQ
;
A
#
# COMPACT_ATOMS: atom_id res chain seq x y z
N GLU A 1 5.89 9.98 -3.64
CA GLU A 1 6.30 9.37 -4.93
C GLU A 1 5.20 9.68 -5.97
N TYR A 2 5.46 9.99 -7.24
CA TYR A 2 4.41 10.49 -8.16
C TYR A 2 3.59 9.40 -8.88
N PHE A 3 3.96 8.12 -8.75
CA PHE A 3 3.24 7.05 -9.44
C PHE A 3 3.40 5.71 -8.73
N THR A 4 2.33 4.91 -8.74
CA THR A 4 2.40 3.44 -8.62
C THR A 4 2.02 2.89 -9.99
N THR A 5 2.77 1.90 -10.49
CA THR A 5 2.42 1.23 -11.75
C THR A 5 2.19 -0.24 -11.49
N HIS A 6 1.09 -0.77 -12.04
CA HIS A 6 0.75 -2.18 -11.93
C HIS A 6 1.77 -3.14 -12.56
N GLY A 7 2.78 -2.61 -13.26
CA GLY A 7 3.91 -3.36 -13.79
C GLY A 7 3.51 -4.53 -14.69
N GLN A 8 4.47 -5.03 -15.45
CA GLN A 8 4.32 -6.33 -16.10
C GLN A 8 5.70 -6.98 -16.06
N THR A 9 6.00 -7.63 -14.93
CA THR A 9 7.22 -8.42 -14.80
C THR A 9 6.87 -9.87 -15.15
N PRO A 10 7.35 -10.39 -16.30
CA PRO A 10 7.13 -11.79 -16.65
C PRO A 10 7.88 -12.68 -15.66
N ILE A 11 7.20 -13.71 -15.19
CA ILE A 11 7.82 -14.83 -14.47
C ILE A 11 8.06 -15.92 -15.51
N LEU A 12 9.34 -16.15 -15.79
CA LEU A 12 9.78 -17.05 -16.86
C LEU A 12 10.02 -18.49 -16.40
N PHE A 13 10.08 -18.71 -15.09
CA PHE A 13 10.30 -20.04 -14.50
C PHE A 13 9.39 -20.27 -13.31
N ASP A 14 8.85 -21.48 -13.19
CA ASP A 14 8.10 -21.89 -12.00
C ASP A 14 9.05 -22.17 -10.81
N ARG A 15 8.48 -22.61 -9.69
CA ARG A 15 9.26 -22.92 -8.48
C ARG A 15 10.19 -24.12 -8.63
N ASP A 16 9.92 -24.99 -9.61
CA ASP A 16 10.70 -26.20 -9.90
C ASP A 16 11.75 -25.95 -11.00
N GLY A 17 11.79 -24.73 -11.56
CA GLY A 17 12.73 -24.32 -12.61
C GLY A 17 12.29 -24.67 -14.03
N ASN A 18 11.05 -25.13 -14.23
CA ASN A 18 10.52 -25.34 -15.58
C ASN A 18 10.16 -23.99 -16.21
N ALA A 19 10.35 -23.88 -17.52
CA ALA A 19 9.96 -22.70 -18.27
C ALA A 19 8.45 -22.47 -18.15
N THR A 20 8.07 -21.24 -17.82
CA THR A 20 6.68 -20.76 -17.75
C THR A 20 6.61 -19.33 -18.30
N LEU A 21 5.40 -18.81 -18.49
CA LEU A 21 5.20 -17.41 -18.81
C LEU A 21 3.98 -16.91 -18.05
N GLU A 22 4.20 -16.40 -16.85
CA GLU A 22 3.15 -15.78 -16.03
C GLU A 22 3.37 -14.26 -15.99
N MET A 23 2.38 -13.50 -16.46
CA MET A 23 2.37 -12.04 -16.33
C MET A 23 1.65 -11.65 -15.05
N ARG A 24 2.42 -11.28 -14.02
CA ARG A 24 1.84 -10.87 -12.73
C ARG A 24 1.71 -9.36 -12.64
N LYS A 25 0.48 -8.89 -12.39
CA LYS A 25 0.20 -7.48 -12.10
C LYS A 25 0.45 -7.20 -10.62
N LYS A 26 1.41 -6.32 -10.32
CA LYS A 26 1.77 -5.84 -8.98
C LYS A 26 2.31 -4.40 -9.09
N PRO A 27 2.12 -3.54 -8.06
CA PRO A 27 1.58 -3.83 -6.74
C PRO A 27 0.07 -4.07 -6.76
N ASP A 28 -0.46 -4.63 -5.67
CA ASP A 28 -1.89 -4.88 -5.51
C ASP A 28 -2.68 -3.61 -5.15
N ILE A 29 -2.08 -2.74 -4.33
CA ILE A 29 -2.70 -1.55 -3.72
C ILE A 29 -1.62 -0.47 -3.58
N ALA A 30 -2.02 0.80 -3.74
CA ALA A 30 -1.25 1.97 -3.33
C ALA A 30 -1.80 2.55 -2.02
N ALA A 31 -0.94 3.19 -1.23
CA ALA A 31 -1.33 3.87 0.00
C ALA A 31 -0.48 5.13 0.22
N ALA A 32 -0.85 5.91 1.23
CA ALA A 32 -0.19 7.17 1.54
C ALA A 32 1.31 7.00 1.84
N ASP A 33 2.14 7.83 1.21
CA ASP A 33 3.55 8.04 1.55
C ASP A 33 3.79 9.52 1.92
N GLY A 34 5.02 9.87 2.30
CA GLY A 34 5.39 11.25 2.60
C GLY A 34 4.87 11.74 3.95
N THR A 35 4.55 10.82 4.86
CA THR A 35 3.99 11.16 6.17
C THR A 35 5.09 11.53 7.17
N HIS A 36 4.73 12.30 8.18
CA HIS A 36 5.62 12.60 9.30
C HIS A 36 5.93 11.33 10.11
N THR A 37 7.17 11.20 10.56
CA THR A 37 7.60 10.11 11.45
C THR A 37 8.62 10.58 12.46
N THR A 38 8.53 10.04 13.68
CA THR A 38 9.44 10.32 14.79
C THR A 38 10.54 9.26 14.95
N PHE A 39 10.57 8.25 14.06
CA PHE A 39 11.37 7.04 14.28
C PHE A 39 12.79 7.11 13.67
N PHE A 40 12.98 7.82 12.57
CA PHE A 40 14.25 7.79 11.82
C PHE A 40 15.19 8.98 12.08
N LYS A 41 14.73 10.03 12.77
CA LYS A 41 15.54 11.20 13.16
C LYS A 41 15.09 11.72 14.52
N GLU A 42 16.04 12.17 15.33
CA GLU A 42 15.75 13.08 16.44
C GLU A 42 15.37 14.44 15.85
N PHE A 43 14.34 15.08 16.40
CA PHE A 43 13.92 16.40 15.96
C PHE A 43 15.05 17.40 16.20
N GLU A 44 15.78 17.76 15.15
CA GLU A 44 16.67 18.92 15.22
C GLU A 44 15.76 20.15 15.20
N ASP A 45 15.79 20.87 16.31
CA ASP A 45 14.95 22.02 16.65
C ASP A 45 14.85 23.01 15.47
N ASN A 46 13.71 23.00 14.77
CA ASN A 46 13.09 24.09 13.99
C ASN A 46 12.13 23.50 12.94
N PHE A 47 10.83 23.52 13.26
CA PHE A 47 9.66 23.70 12.36
C PHE A 47 9.52 22.99 11.00
N ASP A 48 10.39 22.05 10.62
CA ASP A 48 10.26 21.27 9.39
C ASP A 48 10.23 19.78 9.73
N PHE A 49 9.02 19.24 9.90
CA PHE A 49 8.82 17.82 10.14
C PHE A 49 9.41 16.98 9.01
N PHE A 50 10.25 16.00 9.34
CA PHE A 50 10.79 15.08 8.35
C PHE A 50 9.67 14.20 7.77
N ASN A 51 9.40 14.36 6.47
CA ASN A 51 8.50 13.49 5.72
C ASN A 51 9.23 12.23 5.27
N PHE A 52 8.66 11.06 5.56
CA PHE A 52 9.17 9.77 5.15
C PHE A 52 8.43 9.27 3.91
N PHE A 53 9.17 9.10 2.82
CA PHE A 53 8.63 8.81 1.49
C PHE A 53 8.92 7.39 1.03
N GLY A 54 8.11 6.92 0.08
CA GLY A 54 8.29 5.66 -0.62
C GLY A 54 7.42 4.51 -0.10
N THR A 55 7.53 3.37 -0.77
CA THR A 55 6.74 2.16 -0.46
C THR A 55 6.91 1.65 0.98
N SER A 56 8.06 1.90 1.60
CA SER A 56 8.31 1.63 3.02
C SER A 56 7.43 2.47 3.96
N ALA A 57 7.00 3.66 3.53
CA ALA A 57 6.02 4.49 4.23
C ALA A 57 4.58 4.06 3.90
N ALA A 58 4.32 3.64 2.67
CA ALA A 58 2.98 3.19 2.25
C ALA A 58 2.55 1.85 2.86
N ALA A 59 3.45 0.88 2.95
CA ALA A 59 3.17 -0.45 3.50
C ALA A 59 2.59 -0.44 4.93
N PRO A 60 3.15 0.30 5.92
CA PRO A 60 2.59 0.35 7.25
C PRO A 60 1.22 1.03 7.33
N HIS A 61 0.87 1.94 6.40
CA HIS A 61 -0.48 2.50 6.33
C HIS A 61 -1.52 1.42 5.97
N VAL A 62 -1.23 0.59 4.97
CA VAL A 62 -2.11 -0.56 4.64
C VAL A 62 -2.19 -1.52 5.83
N ALA A 63 -1.07 -1.80 6.50
CA ALA A 63 -1.06 -2.66 7.68
C ALA A 63 -1.91 -2.12 8.84
N ALA A 64 -1.91 -0.79 9.05
CA ALA A 64 -2.74 -0.14 10.05
C ALA A 64 -4.24 -0.29 9.74
N VAL A 65 -4.66 -0.06 8.49
CA VAL A 65 -6.05 -0.30 8.05
C VAL A 65 -6.46 -1.75 8.27
N ILE A 66 -5.60 -2.70 7.91
CA ILE A 66 -5.84 -4.14 8.15
C ILE A 66 -5.98 -4.44 9.64
N SER A 67 -5.19 -3.79 10.49
CA SER A 67 -5.27 -3.95 11.95
C SER A 67 -6.62 -3.47 12.49
N LEU A 68 -7.13 -2.34 11.98
CA LEU A 68 -8.46 -1.83 12.34
C LEU A 68 -9.58 -2.76 11.85
N LEU A 69 -9.44 -3.35 10.65
CA LEU A 69 -10.39 -4.37 10.16
C LEU A 69 -10.40 -5.60 11.06
N ASN A 70 -9.23 -6.06 11.52
CA ASN A 70 -9.10 -7.18 12.44
C ASN A 70 -9.69 -6.86 13.83
N GLU A 71 -9.57 -5.61 14.30
CA GLU A 71 -10.20 -5.17 15.55
C GLU A 71 -11.74 -5.16 15.42
N TRP A 72 -12.25 -4.63 14.31
CA TRP A 72 -13.69 -4.58 14.03
C TRP A 72 -14.31 -5.97 13.83
N GLN A 73 -13.60 -6.86 13.12
CA GLN A 73 -14.02 -8.25 12.88
C GLN A 73 -12.90 -9.23 13.24
N PRO A 74 -12.78 -9.62 14.52
CA PRO A 74 -11.78 -10.59 14.94
C PRO A 74 -11.92 -11.92 14.19
N GLY A 75 -10.80 -12.40 13.63
CA GLY A 75 -10.75 -13.67 12.88
C GLY A 75 -11.12 -13.57 11.40
N ILE A 76 -11.28 -12.35 10.85
CA ILE A 76 -11.40 -12.15 9.39
C ILE A 76 -10.24 -12.82 8.64
N LYS A 77 -10.55 -13.52 7.55
CA LYS A 77 -9.55 -14.31 6.82
C LYS A 77 -8.72 -13.42 5.90
N PRO A 78 -7.45 -13.77 5.62
CA PRO A 78 -6.60 -13.01 4.70
C PRO A 78 -7.21 -12.73 3.32
N GLN A 79 -7.97 -13.68 2.79
CA GLN A 79 -8.66 -13.50 1.51
C GLN A 79 -9.76 -12.44 1.60
N GLU A 80 -10.56 -12.45 2.67
CA GLU A 80 -11.64 -11.48 2.89
C GLU A 80 -11.07 -10.07 3.08
N ILE A 81 -9.95 -9.94 3.81
CA ILE A 81 -9.21 -8.69 3.94
C ILE A 81 -8.81 -8.16 2.55
N ARG A 82 -8.22 -9.02 1.70
CA ARG A 82 -7.80 -8.63 0.35
C ARG A 82 -8.99 -8.18 -0.49
N ASP A 83 -10.10 -8.93 -0.45
CA ASP A 83 -11.28 -8.63 -1.24
C ASP A 83 -11.93 -7.31 -0.83
N VAL A 84 -12.02 -7.03 0.49
CA VAL A 84 -12.52 -5.75 1.01
C VAL A 84 -11.63 -4.62 0.54
N LEU A 85 -10.32 -4.72 0.74
CA LEU A 85 -9.37 -3.68 0.35
C LEU A 85 -9.46 -3.36 -1.15
N PHE A 86 -9.59 -4.37 -2.00
CA PHE A 86 -9.68 -4.17 -3.45
C PHE A 86 -11.02 -3.55 -3.87
N LYS A 87 -12.10 -3.98 -3.23
CA LYS A 87 -13.45 -3.50 -3.54
C LYS A 87 -13.69 -2.07 -3.09
N THR A 88 -13.00 -1.62 -2.03
CA THR A 88 -13.17 -0.29 -1.45
C THR A 88 -12.03 0.67 -1.76
N ALA A 89 -10.98 0.22 -2.45
CA ALA A 89 -9.92 1.10 -2.93
C ALA A 89 -10.50 2.12 -3.92
N ILE A 90 -10.00 3.35 -3.82
CA ILE A 90 -10.31 4.40 -4.78
C ILE A 90 -9.19 4.39 -5.83
N ASP A 91 -9.55 4.51 -7.10
CA ASP A 91 -8.57 4.62 -8.17
C ASP A 91 -7.76 5.93 -8.00
N MET A 92 -6.45 5.88 -8.23
CA MET A 92 -5.61 7.07 -8.10
C MET A 92 -5.94 8.15 -9.14
N GLU A 93 -6.52 7.76 -10.27
CA GLU A 93 -6.96 8.69 -11.32
C GLU A 93 -8.37 9.26 -11.05
N ASP A 94 -9.12 8.70 -10.09
CA ASP A 94 -10.43 9.20 -9.72
C ASP A 94 -10.30 10.50 -8.92
N TYR A 95 -11.00 11.54 -9.37
CA TYR A 95 -11.15 12.78 -8.62
C TYR A 95 -12.12 12.56 -7.45
N ILE A 96 -11.61 12.66 -6.23
CA ILE A 96 -12.43 12.66 -5.02
C ILE A 96 -12.81 14.10 -4.69
N ASP A 97 -14.09 14.44 -4.81
CA ASP A 97 -14.62 15.71 -4.31
C ASP A 97 -14.73 15.66 -2.77
N LEU A 98 -13.73 16.23 -2.10
CA LEU A 98 -13.67 16.32 -0.65
C LEU A 98 -14.47 17.50 -0.07
N SER A 99 -15.16 18.29 -0.90
CA SER A 99 -15.96 19.43 -0.43
C SER A 99 -17.25 19.05 0.30
N GLN A 100 -17.59 17.75 0.31
CA GLN A 100 -18.82 17.20 0.88
C GLN A 100 -18.59 16.38 2.17
N GLN A 101 -17.35 16.35 2.70
CA GLN A 101 -17.02 15.77 4.01
C GLN A 101 -16.92 16.85 5.08
#